data_AF-A0A847YCF3-F1
#
_entry.id   AF-A0A847YCF3-F1
#
_cell.length_a   1.000
_cell.length_b   1.000
_cell.length_c   1.000
_cell.angle_alpha   90.00
_cell.angle_beta   90.00
_cell.angle_gamma   90.00
#
_symmetry.space_group_name_H-M   'P 1'
#
loop_
_entity.id
_entity.type
_entity.pdbx_description
1 polymer ?
#
loop_
_entity_poly.entity_id
_entity_poly.type
_entity_poly.pdbx_seq_one_letter_code
_entity_poly.pdbx_strand_id
1 'polypeptide(L)' 'MNREAESISRDDGRHEGGPWVGAAARFAGPEDLRAAAQRMKQAGFRRWDCHSPFPIHGLERAMGLRPTILPWLVFAAG' A
#
# COMPACT_ATOMS: atom_id res chain seq x y z
N MET A 1 27.66 2.03 -16.56
CA MET A 1 27.09 1.94 -15.20
C MET A 1 26.42 3.29 -14.92
N ASN A 2 25.23 3.61 -15.41
CA ASN A 2 23.95 3.06 -14.98
C ASN A 2 22.88 3.52 -16.00
N ARG A 3 22.43 2.65 -16.92
CA ARG A 3 21.32 2.91 -17.87
C ARG A 3 20.01 2.24 -17.46
N GLU A 4 20.06 1.38 -16.44
CA GLU A 4 18.95 0.52 -16.03
C GLU A 4 17.96 1.26 -15.11
N ALA A 5 18.41 2.31 -14.41
CA ALA A 5 17.56 3.16 -13.58
C ALA A 5 16.67 4.12 -14.40
N GLU A 6 17.08 4.51 -15.61
CA GLU A 6 16.28 5.38 -16.50
C GLU A 6 15.24 4.60 -17.30
N SER A 7 15.47 3.31 -17.62
CA SER A 7 14.49 2.50 -18.35
C SER A 7 13.24 2.17 -17.53
N ILE A 8 13.33 2.18 -16.19
CA ILE A 8 12.16 2.02 -15.31
C ILE A 8 11.31 3.30 -15.28
N SER A 9 11.91 4.47 -15.54
CA SER A 9 11.20 5.76 -15.49
C SER A 9 10.70 6.25 -16.86
N ARG A 10 10.95 5.50 -17.94
CA ARG A 10 10.65 5.91 -19.32
C ARG A 10 9.85 4.85 -20.08
N ASP A 11 8.92 4.19 -19.39
CA ASP A 11 7.83 3.48 -20.04
C ASP A 11 6.71 4.50 -20.32
N ASP A 12 6.73 5.12 -21.52
CA ASP A 12 5.58 5.83 -22.09
C ASP A 12 4.53 4.77 -22.42
N GLY A 13 3.79 4.34 -21.39
CA GLY A 13 2.89 3.20 -21.36
C GLY A 13 1.71 3.28 -22.33
N ARG A 14 1.99 3.25 -23.63
CA ARG A 14 1.05 2.87 -24.67
C ARG A 14 0.79 1.37 -24.57
N HIS A 15 -0.05 1.00 -23.62
CA HIS A 15 -0.79 -0.25 -23.67
C HIS A 15 -1.84 -0.15 -24.77
N GLU A 16 -1.91 -1.15 -25.62
CA GLU A 16 -2.92 -1.25 -26.68
C GLU A 16 -4.33 -1.62 -26.14
N GLY A 17 -4.61 -1.37 -24.87
CA GLY A 17 -5.88 -1.68 -24.23
C GLY A 17 -5.96 -1.20 -22.79
N GLY A 18 -6.48 0.02 -22.58
CA GLY A 18 -6.99 0.51 -21.30
C GLY A 18 -5.99 1.25 -20.38
N PRO A 19 -6.51 2.07 -19.44
CA PRO A 19 -5.69 2.86 -18.52
C PRO A 19 -5.06 2.00 -17.42
N TRP A 20 -3.86 2.38 -16.98
CA TRP A 20 -3.19 1.80 -15.81
C TRP A 20 -4.01 2.01 -14.54
N VAL A 21 -4.25 0.94 -13.77
CA VAL A 21 -5.10 0.95 -12.57
C VAL A 21 -4.32 1.03 -11.25
N GLY A 22 -3.02 0.78 -11.25
CA GLY A 22 -2.17 0.86 -10.06
C GLY A 22 -0.79 0.22 -10.22
N ALA A 23 0.00 0.26 -9.15
CA ALA A 23 1.32 -0.35 -9.04
C ALA A 23 1.44 -1.11 -7.71
N ALA A 24 2.26 -2.17 -7.68
CA ALA A 24 2.48 -2.99 -6.49
C ALA A 24 3.97 -3.30 -6.29
N ALA A 25 4.39 -3.46 -5.03
CA ALA A 25 5.76 -3.80 -4.65
C ALA A 25 5.77 -5.05 -3.74
N ARG A 26 6.78 -5.91 -3.90
CA ARG A 26 7.02 -7.07 -3.03
C ARG A 26 8.16 -6.80 -2.07
N PHE A 27 7.99 -7.26 -0.83
CA PHE A 27 8.97 -7.13 0.24
C PHE A 27 9.31 -8.52 0.77
N ALA A 28 10.58 -8.73 1.16
CA ALA A 28 11.06 -10.03 1.64
C ALA A 28 10.63 -10.30 3.08
N GLY A 29 10.51 -9.24 3.90
CA GLY A 29 10.19 -9.35 5.32
C GLY A 29 9.03 -8.46 5.77
N PRO A 30 8.39 -8.81 6.91
CA PRO A 30 7.31 -8.02 7.49
C PRO A 30 7.77 -6.64 7.98
N GLU A 31 9.02 -6.52 8.45
CA GLU A 31 9.60 -5.23 8.87
C GLU A 31 9.80 -4.27 7.69
N ASP A 32 10.25 -4.79 6.54
CA ASP A 32 10.38 -4.00 5.32
C ASP A 32 9.03 -3.48 4.83
N LEU A 33 8.00 -4.33 4.87
CA LEU A 33 6.63 -3.95 4.56
C LEU A 33 6.11 -2.87 5.54
N ARG A 34 6.40 -3.00 6.83
CA ARG A 34 6.01 -2.00 7.84
C ARG A 34 6.68 -0.64 7.59
N ALA A 35 7.98 -0.65 7.30
CA ALA A 35 8.74 0.56 6.98
C ALA A 35 8.22 1.20 5.68
N ALA A 36 7.90 0.40 4.67
CA ALA A 36 7.30 0.89 3.43
C ALA A 36 5.92 1.51 3.67
N ALA A 37 5.05 0.86 4.46
CA ALA A 37 3.75 1.40 4.84
C ALA A 37 3.86 2.75 5.57
N GLN A 38 4.83 2.89 6.47
CA GLN A 38 5.09 4.16 7.15
C GLN A 38 5.53 5.26 6.18
N ARG A 39 6.40 4.94 5.20
CA ARG A 39 6.81 5.89 4.16
C ARG A 39 5.65 6.27 3.25
N MET A 40 4.81 5.31 2.85
CA MET A 40 3.60 5.56 2.05
C MET A 40 2.64 6.52 2.76
N LYS A 41 2.43 6.33 4.06
CA LYS A 41 1.64 7.24 4.88
C LYS A 41 2.25 8.65 4.95
N GLN A 42 3.56 8.74 5.20
CA GLN A 42 4.28 10.02 5.27
C GLN A 42 4.27 10.77 3.92
N ALA A 43 4.37 10.04 2.81
CA ALA A 43 4.25 10.58 1.46
C ALA A 43 2.81 11.00 1.10
N GLY A 44 1.83 10.77 1.98
CA GLY A 44 0.47 11.27 1.82
C GLY A 44 -0.40 10.44 0.88
N PHE A 45 0.00 9.21 0.54
CA PHE A 45 -0.84 8.32 -0.25
C PHE A 45 -2.14 8.00 0.51
N ARG A 46 -3.28 8.15 -0.18
CA ARG A 46 -4.63 7.95 0.41
C ARG A 46 -5.30 6.64 -0.02
N ARG A 47 -4.96 6.11 -1.21
CA ARG A 47 -5.55 4.91 -1.81
C ARG A 47 -4.46 3.88 -2.06
N TRP A 48 -4.18 3.06 -1.06
CA TRP A 48 -3.22 1.97 -1.10
C TRP A 48 -3.56 0.97 0.01
N ASP A 49 -3.06 -0.26 -0.12
CA ASP A 49 -3.26 -1.32 0.85
C ASP A 49 -2.01 -2.22 0.94
N CYS A 50 -1.87 -2.93 2.05
CA CYS A 50 -0.80 -3.90 2.27
C CYS A 50 -1.39 -5.30 2.42
N HIS A 51 -1.06 -6.20 1.50
CA HIS A 51 -1.51 -7.59 1.55
C HIS A 51 -0.42 -8.47 2.16
N SER A 52 -0.80 -9.21 3.22
CA SER A 52 0.07 -10.15 3.92
C SER A 52 -0.70 -11.45 4.19
N PRO A 53 -0.08 -12.64 4.03
CA PRO A 53 -0.73 -13.92 4.30
C PRO A 53 -0.97 -14.17 5.81
N PHE A 54 -0.41 -13.32 6.68
CA PHE A 54 -0.55 -13.39 8.14
C PHE A 54 -0.65 -11.97 8.74
N PRO A 55 -1.22 -11.84 9.95
CA PRO A 55 -1.30 -10.55 10.63
C PRO A 55 0.08 -10.02 11.03
N ILE A 56 0.36 -8.76 10.69
CA ILE A 56 1.61 -8.07 11.07
C ILE A 56 1.30 -7.09 12.18
N HIS A 57 1.84 -7.36 13.38
CA HIS A 57 1.64 -6.52 14.56
C HIS A 57 2.12 -5.09 14.31
N GLY A 58 1.23 -4.11 14.54
CA GLY A 58 1.56 -2.70 14.39
C GLY A 58 1.55 -2.17 12.95
N LEU A 59 1.24 -3.00 11.95
CA LEU A 59 1.04 -2.54 10.58
C LEU A 59 -0.11 -1.53 10.49
N GLU A 60 -1.20 -1.74 11.22
CA GLU A 60 -2.35 -0.83 11.28
C GLU A 60 -1.96 0.58 11.76
N ARG A 61 -1.07 0.65 12.76
CA ARG A 61 -0.52 1.92 13.28
C ARG A 61 0.40 2.58 12.25
N ALA A 62 1.26 1.79 11.60
CA ALA A 62 2.16 2.25 10.54
C ALA A 62 1.38 2.82 9.34
N MET A 63 0.30 2.15 8.94
CA MET A 63 -0.65 2.61 7.92
C MET A 63 -1.52 3.79 8.39
N GLY A 64 -1.77 3.90 9.70
CA GLY A 64 -2.58 4.96 10.28
C GLY A 64 -4.08 4.76 10.09
N LEU A 65 -4.55 3.51 10.12
CA LEU A 65 -5.98 3.24 10.04
C LEU A 65 -6.68 3.82 11.27
N ARG A 66 -7.83 4.44 11.02
CA ARG A 66 -8.74 4.86 12.08
C ARG A 66 -9.55 3.65 12.54
N PRO A 67 -9.88 3.56 13.83
CA PRO A 67 -10.80 2.53 14.31
C PRO A 67 -12.11 2.61 13.52
N THR A 68 -12.65 1.45 13.18
CA THR A 68 -13.91 1.37 12.44
C THR A 68 -15.06 1.80 13.35
N ILE A 69 -16.09 2.42 12.76
CA ILE A 69 -17.34 2.76 13.47
C ILE A 69 -18.25 1.55 13.67
N LEU A 70 -17.84 0.38 13.16
CA LEU A 70 -18.63 -0.85 13.16
C LEU A 70 -19.06 -1.31 14.55
N PRO A 71 -18.23 -1.22 15.62
CA PRO A 71 -18.66 -1.60 16.96
C PRO A 71 -19.87 -0.80 17.46
N TRP A 72 -19.93 0.51 17.17
CA TRP A 72 -21.05 1.36 17.53
C TRP A 72 -22.30 1.05 16.71
N LEU A 73 -22.13 0.72 15.43
CA LEU A 73 -23.25 0.33 14.57
C LEU A 73 -23.86 -1.00 15.01
N VAL A 74 -23.04 -2.02 15.27
CA VAL A 74 -23.50 -3.32 15.79
C VAL A 74 -24.21 -3.15 17.12
N PHE A 75 -23.66 -2.35 18.03
CA PHE A 75 -24.29 -2.06 19.32
C PHE A 75 -25.68 -1.41 19.18
N ALA A 76 -25.88 -0.54 18.18
CA ALA A 76 -27.17 0.10 17.92
C ALA A 76 -28.15 -0.76 17.11
N ALA A 77 -27.66 -1.71 16.32
CA ALA A 77 -28.45 -2.51 15.39
C ALA A 77 -28.91 -3.88 15.95
N GLY A 78 -28.32 -4.36 17.06
CA GLY A 78 -28.72 -5.60 17.74
C GLY A 78 -27.85 -6.80 17.42
#